data_AF-A0A9J6DV10-F1
#
_entry.id   AF-A0A9J6DV10-F1
#
_cell.length_a   1.000
_cell.length_b   1.000
_cell.length_c   1.000
_cell.angle_alpha   90.00
_cell.angle_beta   90.00
_cell.angle_gamma   90.00
#
_symmetry.space_group_name_H-M   'P 1'
#
loop_
_entity.id
_entity.type
_entity.pdbx_description
1 polymer ?
#
loop_
_entity_poly.entity_id
_entity_poly.type
_entity_poly.pdbx_seq_one_letter_code
_entity_poly.pdbx_strand_id
1 'polypeptide(L)'
;MARVPESERWEIVELYFKGRSQRKIAEATGRTLKTVNRIVRAFKSCRRIKDAPWKPRSRVTTEQEDAWIVVAAAVKPGLSAQQIKNTLDLRASVTTVKRRLREAGLKSRIAAQKPLLHAPNKEKRLQFSRQHAQCSTEE
;
A
#
# COMPACT_ATOMS: atom_id res chain seq x y z
N MET A 1 -15.15 -26.27 -5.94
CA MET A 1 -14.19 -26.87 -6.89
C MET A 1 -12.80 -26.53 -6.45
N ALA A 2 -11.91 -27.52 -6.37
CA ALA A 2 -10.51 -27.33 -6.01
C ALA A 2 -9.77 -26.49 -7.06
N ARG A 3 -8.70 -25.80 -6.61
CA ARG A 3 -7.79 -25.07 -7.49
C ARG A 3 -7.05 -26.07 -8.39
N VAL A 4 -7.04 -25.84 -9.70
CA VAL A 4 -6.24 -26.64 -10.65
C VAL A 4 -4.77 -26.24 -10.48
N PRO A 5 -3.86 -27.19 -10.16
CA PRO A 5 -2.43 -26.91 -10.02
C PRO A 5 -1.82 -26.47 -11.35
N GLU A 6 -0.67 -25.81 -11.30
CA GLU A 6 -0.03 -25.25 -12.50
C GLU A 6 0.43 -26.32 -13.48
N SER A 7 0.86 -27.49 -12.99
CA SER A 7 1.23 -28.67 -13.81
C SER A 7 0.07 -29.15 -14.69
N GLU A 8 -1.11 -29.36 -14.12
CA GLU A 8 -2.30 -29.78 -14.88
C GLU A 8 -2.75 -28.71 -15.89
N ARG A 9 -2.52 -27.42 -15.61
CA ARG A 9 -2.83 -26.36 -16.58
C ARG A 9 -1.90 -26.43 -17.78
N TRP A 10 -0.62 -26.75 -17.57
CA TRP A 10 0.33 -26.99 -18.64
C TRP A 10 -0.07 -28.20 -19.48
N GLU A 11 -0.49 -29.30 -18.84
CA GLU A 11 -0.99 -30.48 -19.55
C GLU A 11 -2.20 -30.15 -20.45
N ILE A 12 -3.16 -29.37 -19.94
CA ILE A 12 -4.31 -28.89 -20.73
C ILE A 12 -3.87 -28.05 -21.93
N VAL A 13 -2.88 -27.18 -21.75
CA VAL A 13 -2.34 -26.32 -22.82
C VAL A 13 -1.57 -27.14 -23.85
N GLU A 14 -0.81 -28.15 -23.41
CA GLU A 14 -0.10 -29.07 -24.30
C GLU A 14 -1.06 -29.90 -25.16
N LEU A 15 -2.11 -30.47 -24.54
CA LEU A 15 -3.17 -31.18 -25.27
C LEU A 15 -3.92 -30.27 -26.25
N TYR A 16 -4.06 -29.00 -25.90
CA TYR A 16 -4.61 -27.99 -26.80
C TYR A 16 -3.68 -27.72 -28.00
N PHE A 17 -2.36 -27.63 -27.81
CA PHE A 17 -1.39 -27.51 -28.90
C PHE A 17 -1.36 -28.74 -29.80
N LYS A 18 -1.59 -29.94 -29.25
CA LYS A 18 -1.76 -31.19 -29.98
C LYS A 18 -3.07 -31.27 -30.81
N GLY A 19 -3.87 -30.19 -30.85
CA GLY A 19 -5.09 -30.10 -31.67
C GLY A 19 -6.28 -30.90 -31.12
N ARG A 20 -6.24 -31.35 -29.86
CA ARG A 20 -7.37 -32.07 -29.25
C ARG A 20 -8.55 -31.12 -29.01
N SER A 21 -9.77 -31.59 -29.25
CA SER A 21 -10.98 -30.85 -28.88
C SER A 21 -11.08 -30.66 -27.37
N GLN A 22 -11.61 -29.54 -26.90
CA GLN A 22 -11.76 -29.23 -25.47
C GLN A 22 -12.54 -30.29 -24.67
N ARG A 23 -13.48 -31.01 -25.32
CA ARG A 23 -14.22 -32.12 -24.71
C ARG A 23 -13.33 -33.33 -24.43
N LYS A 24 -12.53 -33.75 -25.42
CA LYS A 24 -11.51 -34.80 -25.25
C LYS A 24 -10.46 -34.43 -24.20
N ILE A 25 -10.09 -33.15 -24.10
CA ILE A 25 -9.17 -32.67 -23.05
C ILE A 25 -9.80 -32.79 -21.66
N ALA A 26 -11.07 -32.44 -21.53
CA ALA A 26 -11.83 -32.57 -20.28
C ALA A 26 -11.91 -34.03 -19.81
N GLU A 27 -12.18 -34.95 -20.75
CA GLU A 27 -12.18 -36.40 -20.49
C GLU A 27 -10.80 -36.90 -20.07
N ALA A 28 -9.74 -36.53 -20.79
CA ALA A 28 -8.36 -36.96 -20.50
C ALA A 28 -7.85 -36.46 -19.13
N THR A 29 -8.19 -35.22 -18.76
CA THR A 29 -7.72 -34.59 -17.50
C THR A 29 -8.67 -34.79 -16.33
N GLY A 30 -9.83 -35.43 -16.54
CA GLY A 30 -10.88 -35.57 -15.53
C GLY A 30 -11.47 -34.23 -15.04
N ARG A 31 -11.26 -33.14 -15.79
CA ARG A 31 -11.74 -31.80 -15.44
C ARG A 31 -13.00 -31.44 -16.20
N THR A 32 -13.83 -30.58 -15.60
CA THR A 32 -15.03 -30.12 -16.29
C THR A 32 -14.70 -29.29 -17.51
N LEU A 33 -15.53 -29.40 -18.57
CA LEU A 33 -15.38 -28.63 -19.80
C LEU A 33 -15.28 -27.11 -19.54
N LYS A 34 -16.03 -26.60 -18.56
CA LYS A 34 -15.98 -25.19 -18.14
C LYS A 34 -14.57 -24.77 -17.67
N THR A 35 -13.87 -25.65 -16.96
CA THR A 35 -12.52 -25.40 -16.44
C THR A 35 -11.49 -25.40 -17.58
N VAL A 36 -11.55 -26.40 -18.45
CA VAL A 36 -10.71 -26.49 -19.66
C VAL A 36 -10.91 -25.25 -20.53
N ASN A 37 -12.16 -24.87 -20.82
CA ASN A 37 -12.47 -23.69 -21.62
C ASN A 37 -11.92 -22.41 -21.00
N ARG A 38 -12.02 -22.26 -19.68
CA ARG A 38 -11.46 -21.10 -18.96
C ARG A 38 -9.93 -21.03 -19.11
N ILE A 39 -9.23 -22.15 -18.96
CA ILE A 39 -7.76 -22.22 -19.08
C ILE A 39 -7.33 -21.93 -20.52
N VAL A 40 -7.94 -22.59 -21.51
CA VAL A 40 -7.62 -22.39 -22.92
C VAL A 40 -7.91 -20.93 -23.34
N ARG A 41 -9.02 -20.33 -22.89
CA ARG A 41 -9.32 -18.91 -23.15
C ARG A 41 -8.26 -17.99 -22.54
N ALA A 42 -7.90 -18.19 -21.27
CA ALA A 42 -6.87 -17.39 -20.61
C ALA A 42 -5.51 -17.49 -21.30
N PHE A 43 -5.17 -18.68 -21.80
CA PHE A 43 -3.95 -18.89 -22.58
C PHE A 43 -4.02 -18.23 -23.96
N LYS A 44 -5.14 -18.33 -24.68
CA LYS A 44 -5.34 -17.67 -25.98
C LYS A 44 -5.26 -16.15 -25.88
N SER A 45 -5.93 -15.55 -24.90
CA SER A 45 -6.07 -14.09 -24.80
C SER A 45 -4.84 -13.41 -24.20
N CYS A 46 -4.24 -14.03 -23.19
CA CYS A 46 -3.23 -13.38 -22.34
C CYS A 46 -1.96 -14.22 -22.15
N ARG A 47 -1.85 -15.39 -22.82
CA ARG A 47 -0.76 -16.37 -22.64
C ARG A 47 -0.51 -16.73 -21.17
N ARG A 48 -1.57 -16.64 -20.34
CA ARG A 48 -1.46 -16.82 -18.89
C ARG A 48 -1.85 -18.23 -18.48
N ILE A 49 -0.99 -18.85 -17.69
CA ILE A 49 -1.19 -20.19 -17.11
C ILE A 49 -1.48 -20.07 -15.61
N LYS A 50 -0.80 -19.14 -14.95
CA LYS A 50 -1.04 -18.77 -13.55
C LYS A 50 -2.43 -18.15 -13.36
N ASP A 51 -2.85 -18.10 -12.11
CA ASP A 51 -4.08 -17.40 -11.75
C ASP A 51 -4.01 -15.93 -12.15
N ALA A 52 -5.19 -15.34 -12.38
CA ALA A 52 -5.25 -13.91 -12.58
C ALA A 52 -4.70 -13.20 -11.34
N PRO A 53 -3.91 -12.13 -11.51
CA PRO A 53 -3.58 -11.30 -10.37
C PRO A 53 -4.89 -10.84 -9.73
N TRP A 54 -4.97 -10.97 -8.41
CA TRP A 54 -6.13 -10.49 -7.67
C TRP A 54 -6.20 -8.96 -7.83
N LYS A 55 -7.35 -8.46 -8.27
CA LYS A 55 -7.58 -7.01 -8.32
C LYS A 55 -8.01 -6.57 -6.92
N PRO A 56 -7.28 -5.64 -6.28
CA PRO A 56 -7.70 -5.13 -4.99
C PRO A 56 -9.02 -4.38 -5.11
N ARG A 57 -9.78 -4.40 -4.03
CA ARG A 57 -10.96 -3.54 -3.91
C ARG A 57 -10.52 -2.08 -4.07
N SER A 58 -11.28 -1.31 -4.85
CA SER A 58 -11.04 0.12 -5.03
C SER A 58 -11.05 0.84 -3.69
N ARG A 59 -10.19 1.85 -3.60
CA ARG A 59 -10.10 2.72 -2.43
C ARG A 59 -11.33 3.63 -2.37
N VAL A 60 -11.75 3.98 -1.15
CA VAL A 60 -12.82 4.97 -0.93
C VAL A 60 -12.31 6.39 -1.21
N THR A 61 -11.03 6.64 -0.91
CA THR A 61 -10.39 7.94 -1.15
C THR A 61 -9.68 7.98 -2.49
N THR A 62 -9.60 9.18 -3.05
CA THR A 62 -8.79 9.47 -4.26
C THR A 62 -7.34 9.76 -3.90
N GLU A 63 -6.45 9.74 -4.89
CA GLU A 63 -5.03 10.08 -4.67
C GLU A 63 -4.84 11.55 -4.26
N GLN A 64 -5.68 12.45 -4.76
CA GLN A 64 -5.68 13.86 -4.39
C GLN A 64 -6.11 14.07 -2.94
N GLU A 65 -7.17 13.39 -2.51
CA GLU A 65 -7.61 13.41 -1.11
C GLU A 65 -6.52 12.84 -0.19
N ASP A 66 -5.90 11.73 -0.56
CA ASP A 66 -4.78 11.14 0.18
C ASP A 66 -3.62 12.16 0.33
N ALA A 67 -3.31 12.92 -0.74
CA ALA A 67 -2.31 13.98 -0.68
C ALA A 67 -2.71 15.14 0.24
N TRP A 68 -3.96 15.60 0.18
CA TRP A 68 -4.45 16.66 1.07
C TRP A 68 -4.45 16.25 2.55
N ILE A 69 -4.74 14.97 2.85
CA ILE A 69 -4.64 14.43 4.21
C ILE A 69 -3.20 14.56 4.73
N VAL A 70 -2.21 14.22 3.90
CA VAL A 70 -0.78 14.30 4.26
C VAL A 70 -0.35 15.76 4.45
N VAL A 71 -0.75 16.64 3.53
CA VAL A 71 -0.43 18.07 3.63
C VAL A 71 -1.04 18.69 4.88
N ALA A 72 -2.31 18.42 5.18
CA ALA A 72 -2.97 18.94 6.38
C ALA A 72 -2.22 18.54 7.67
N ALA A 73 -1.77 17.28 7.75
CA ALA A 73 -0.99 16.80 8.88
C ALA A 73 0.42 17.42 8.94
N ALA A 74 1.06 17.67 7.79
CA ALA A 74 2.38 18.29 7.74
C ALA A 74 2.34 19.78 8.16
N VAL A 75 1.33 20.53 7.70
CA VAL A 75 1.17 21.96 8.02
C VAL A 75 0.82 22.14 9.50
N LYS A 76 -0.03 21.27 10.07
CA LYS A 76 -0.42 21.32 11.48
C LYS A 76 -0.30 19.92 12.13
N PRO A 77 0.89 19.55 12.64
CA PRO A 77 1.15 18.22 13.22
C PRO A 77 0.28 17.84 14.42
N GLY A 78 -0.34 18.81 15.08
CA GLY A 78 -1.24 18.60 16.23
C GLY A 78 -2.68 18.27 15.86
N LEU A 79 -3.06 18.28 14.57
CA LEU A 79 -4.43 17.97 14.16
C LEU A 79 -4.76 16.48 14.35
N SER A 80 -5.93 16.23 14.93
CA SER A 80 -6.48 14.88 15.01
C SER A 80 -7.01 14.41 13.66
N ALA A 81 -7.04 13.10 13.44
CA ALA A 81 -7.62 12.52 12.22
C ALA A 81 -9.11 12.88 12.02
N GLN A 82 -9.86 13.10 13.11
CA GLN A 82 -11.25 13.56 13.03
C GLN A 82 -11.32 15.00 12.50
N GLN A 83 -10.46 15.88 13.01
CA GLN A 83 -10.38 17.26 12.53
C GLN A 83 -9.98 17.29 11.06
N ILE A 84 -8.98 16.52 10.65
CA ILE A 84 -8.55 16.42 9.24
C ILE A 84 -9.72 15.96 8.35
N LYS A 85 -10.47 14.95 8.80
CA LYS A 85 -11.66 14.49 8.08
C LYS A 85 -12.68 15.62 7.89
N ASN A 86 -12.99 16.34 8.98
CA ASN A 86 -13.99 17.40 8.97
C ASN A 86 -13.52 18.62 8.14
N THR A 87 -12.23 18.98 8.20
CA THR A 87 -11.68 20.11 7.45
C THR A 87 -11.65 19.87 5.95
N LEU A 88 -11.48 18.62 5.53
CA LEU A 88 -11.41 18.22 4.12
C LEU A 88 -12.75 17.67 3.61
N ASP A 89 -13.81 17.71 4.43
CA ASP A 89 -15.14 17.13 4.18
C ASP A 89 -15.09 15.72 3.54
N LEU A 90 -14.22 14.86 4.07
CA LEU A 90 -13.98 13.55 3.50
C LEU A 90 -15.16 12.62 3.80
N ARG A 91 -15.70 12.00 2.74
CA ARG A 91 -16.72 10.92 2.84
C ARG A 91 -16.17 9.63 3.47
N ALA A 92 -14.87 9.58 3.76
CA ALA A 92 -14.22 8.42 4.35
C ALA A 92 -14.36 8.36 5.88
N SER A 93 -14.23 7.17 6.45
CA SER A 93 -14.17 7.00 7.91
C SER A 93 -12.89 7.59 8.49
N VAL A 94 -12.91 7.96 9.77
CA VAL A 94 -11.71 8.42 10.51
C VAL A 94 -10.61 7.36 10.50
N THR A 95 -10.99 6.08 10.58
CA THR A 95 -10.06 4.95 10.48
C THR A 95 -9.35 4.91 9.13
N THR A 96 -10.05 5.29 8.05
CA THR A 96 -9.46 5.40 6.71
C THR A 96 -8.42 6.53 6.69
N VAL A 97 -8.73 7.70 7.22
CA VAL A 97 -7.78 8.83 7.33
C VAL A 97 -6.53 8.43 8.12
N LYS A 98 -6.70 7.76 9.27
CA LYS A 98 -5.56 7.22 10.05
C LYS A 98 -4.74 6.19 9.27
N ARG A 99 -5.36 5.39 8.41
CA ARG A 99 -4.64 4.45 7.54
C ARG A 99 -3.80 5.20 6.51
N ARG A 100 -4.33 6.27 5.89
CA ARG A 100 -3.58 7.10 4.93
C ARG A 100 -2.36 7.77 5.53
N LEU A 101 -2.52 8.36 6.71
CA LEU A 101 -1.40 8.93 7.44
C LEU A 101 -0.31 7.90 7.72
N ARG A 102 -0.68 6.68 8.13
CA ARG A 102 0.27 5.59 8.36
C ARG A 102 0.94 5.08 7.08
N GLU A 103 0.20 4.96 5.97
CA GLU A 103 0.74 4.62 4.65
C GLU A 103 1.79 5.65 4.20
N ALA A 104 1.57 6.94 4.51
CA ALA A 104 2.53 8.02 4.29
C ALA A 104 3.67 8.09 5.33
N GLY A 105 3.74 7.17 6.28
CA GLY A 105 4.78 7.14 7.32
C GLY A 105 4.55 8.08 8.51
N LEU A 106 3.45 8.84 8.53
CA LEU A 106 3.09 9.74 9.62
C LEU A 106 2.47 8.97 10.79
N LYS A 107 3.14 9.02 11.94
CA LYS A 107 2.68 8.40 13.19
C LYS A 107 2.38 9.48 14.22
N SER A 108 1.34 9.27 15.02
CA SER A 108 1.08 10.12 16.18
C SER A 108 2.23 9.99 17.18
N ARG A 109 2.75 11.13 17.61
CA ARG A 109 3.78 11.26 18.64
C ARG A 109 3.37 12.34 19.62
N ILE A 110 3.84 12.23 20.85
CA ILE A 110 3.70 13.27 21.86
C ILE A 110 4.91 14.19 21.71
N ALA A 111 4.68 15.51 21.63
CA ALA A 111 5.76 16.48 21.58
C ALA A 111 6.54 16.48 22.90
N ALA A 112 7.87 16.55 22.83
CA ALA A 112 8.70 16.66 24.02
C ALA A 112 8.39 17.96 24.77
N GLN A 113 8.20 17.86 26.09
CA GLN A 113 8.05 19.04 26.94
C GLN A 113 9.38 19.77 27.02
N LYS A 114 9.39 21.06 26.68
CA LYS A 114 10.58 21.90 26.68
C LYS A 114 10.28 23.21 27.39
N PRO A 115 11.22 23.77 28.19
CA PRO A 115 11.05 25.08 28.77
C PRO A 115 10.97 26.14 27.67
N LEU A 116 10.15 27.16 27.90
CA LEU A 116 10.05 28.29 26.98
C LEU A 116 11.37 29.09 27.02
N LEU A 117 12.04 29.20 25.87
CA LEU A 117 13.23 30.03 25.74
C LEU A 117 12.86 31.37 25.10
N HIS A 118 13.09 32.46 25.83
CA HIS A 118 13.01 33.81 25.29
C HIS A 118 14.18 34.08 24.32
N ALA A 119 14.00 35.02 23.40
CA ALA A 119 15.00 35.42 22.42
C ALA A 119 16.41 35.66 23.01
N PRO A 120 16.60 36.46 24.09
CA PRO A 120 17.93 36.70 24.65
C PRO A 120 18.56 35.42 25.23
N ASN A 121 17.75 34.52 25.80
CA ASN A 121 18.24 33.27 26.37
C ASN A 121 18.69 32.30 25.26
N LYS A 122 18.05 32.32 24.09
CA LYS A 122 18.49 31.53 22.93
C LYS A 122 19.85 32.01 22.43
N GLU A 123 20.04 33.32 22.34
CA GLU A 123 21.29 33.93 21.87
C GLU A 123 22.46 33.61 22.80
N LYS A 124 22.30 33.84 24.12
CA LYS A 124 23.32 33.50 25.12
C LYS A 124 23.70 32.02 25.09
N ARG A 125 22.72 31.12 24.98
CA ARG A 125 22.97 29.67 24.88
C ARG A 125 23.71 29.31 23.59
N LEU A 126 23.40 29.96 22.47
CA LEU A 126 24.08 29.75 21.20
C LEU A 126 25.53 30.25 21.25
N GLN A 127 25.77 31.43 21.81
CA GLN A 127 27.12 31.99 22.00
C GLN A 127 27.97 31.07 22.87
N PHE A 128 27.45 30.64 24.03
CA PHE A 128 28.12 29.68 24.90
C PHE A 128 28.45 28.38 24.17
N SER A 129 27.49 27.79 23.45
CA SER A 129 27.72 26.55 22.69
C SER A 129 28.78 26.70 21.61
N ARG A 130 28.90 27.87 20.98
CA ARG A 130 29.92 28.14 19.95
C ARG A 130 31.31 28.32 20.57
N GLN A 131 31.40 29.06 21.68
CA GLN A 131 32.66 29.31 22.40
C GLN A 131 33.27 28.01 22.95
N HIS A 132 32.43 27.09 23.40
CA HIS A 132 32.86 25.82 24.00
C HIS A 132 32.73 24.61 23.05
N ALA A 133 32.58 24.82 21.74
CA ALA A 133 32.38 23.75 20.77
C ALA A 133 33.59 22.80 20.61
N GLN A 134 34.79 23.26 20.95
CA GLN A 134 36.05 22.50 20.82
C GLN A 134 36.60 21.98 22.15
N CYS A 135 35.98 22.34 23.28
CA CYS A 135 36.46 21.98 24.62
C CYS A 135 36.15 20.54 25.05
N SER A 136 35.58 19.71 24.17
CA SER A 136 35.23 18.31 24.48
C SER A 136 36.31 17.28 24.09
N THR A 137 37.55 17.71 23.92
CA THR A 137 38.71 16.81 23.76
C THR A 137 39.56 16.96 25.01
N GLU A 138 39.33 16.11 26.01
CA GLU A 138 40.17 15.97 27.21
C GLU A 138 41.24 14.90 26.94
N GLU A 139 42.51 15.21 27.27
CA GLU A 139 43.57 14.25 27.59
C GLU A 139 43.32 13.60 28.96
#